data_AF-A0A0G0FJN1-F1
#
_entry.id   AF-A0A0G0FJN1-F1
#
_cell.length_a   1.000
_cell.length_b   1.000
_cell.length_c   1.000
_cell.angle_alpha   90.00
_cell.angle_beta   90.00
_cell.angle_gamma   90.00
#
_symmetry.space_group_name_H-M   'P 1'
#
loop_
_entity.id
_entity.type
_entity.pdbx_description
1 polymer ?
#
loop_
_entity_poly.entity_id
_entity_poly.type
_entity_poly.pdbx_seq_one_letter_code
_entity_poly.pdbx_strand_id
1 'polypeptide(L)'
;MRNKNILMYQERIGCTIDALAKEIENIASRVTPNPIVTFRMKNSKTLQRKMVLLQVKSVFLIHDVYGIRIIVKSVEEAYMVLSEVSRVLPGQLTLDYFKKPKKVLPAGSKTIQFLKFVAFRNDALFEIQITTKGRHVVNEAQHEQYHRIKYSQIKPAV
;
A
#
# COMPACT_ATOMS: atom_id res chain seq x y z
N MET A 1 13.49 22.22 1.85
CA MET A 1 14.52 21.17 1.98
C MET A 1 14.22 20.03 1.02
N ARG A 2 15.15 19.68 0.13
CA ARG A 2 15.01 18.50 -0.75
C ARG A 2 14.87 17.21 0.08
N ASN A 3 14.14 16.27 -0.50
CA ASN A 3 13.48 15.19 0.18
C ASN A 3 14.41 13.99 0.50
N LYS A 4 15.45 14.24 1.32
CA LYS A 4 16.27 13.27 2.10
C LYS A 4 15.93 11.80 1.86
N ASN A 5 14.90 11.41 2.58
CA ASN A 5 14.44 10.05 2.74
C ASN A 5 13.83 9.46 1.46
N ILE A 6 13.17 10.27 0.62
CA ILE A 6 12.62 9.78 -0.64
C ILE A 6 13.74 9.48 -1.63
N LEU A 7 14.72 10.38 -1.76
CA LEU A 7 15.86 10.16 -2.66
C LEU A 7 16.62 8.89 -2.25
N MET A 8 16.95 8.75 -0.96
CA MET A 8 17.59 7.55 -0.44
C MET A 8 16.76 6.27 -0.70
N TYR A 9 15.44 6.35 -0.59
CA TYR A 9 14.55 5.22 -0.90
C TYR A 9 14.58 4.86 -2.40
N GLN A 10 14.53 5.86 -3.28
CA GLN A 10 14.56 5.66 -4.72
C GLN A 10 15.90 5.09 -5.21
N GLU A 11 17.00 5.59 -4.67
CA GLU A 11 18.34 5.05 -4.92
C GLU A 11 18.44 3.58 -4.48
N ARG A 12 17.90 3.25 -3.29
CA ARG A 12 17.96 1.88 -2.77
C ARG A 12 17.07 0.90 -3.53
N ILE A 13 15.81 1.25 -3.79
CA ILE A 13 14.89 0.36 -4.53
C ILE A 13 15.32 0.20 -5.99
N GLY A 14 16.02 1.18 -6.55
CA GLY A 14 16.61 1.11 -7.89
C GLY A 14 15.61 1.26 -9.04
N CYS A 15 14.38 1.73 -8.76
CA CYS A 15 13.38 2.00 -9.79
C CYS A 15 12.42 3.12 -9.38
N THR A 16 11.75 3.73 -10.37
CA THR A 16 10.65 4.66 -10.11
C THR A 16 9.39 3.89 -9.71
N ILE A 17 8.45 4.57 -9.06
CA ILE A 17 7.14 3.97 -8.72
C ILE A 17 6.34 3.62 -9.97
N ASP A 18 6.44 4.43 -11.04
CA ASP A 18 5.78 4.20 -12.32
C ASP A 18 6.27 2.91 -12.98
N ALA A 19 7.60 2.70 -13.02
CA ALA A 19 8.19 1.48 -13.57
C ALA A 19 7.76 0.24 -12.77
N LEU A 20 7.77 0.35 -11.43
CA LEU A 20 7.32 -0.74 -10.56
C LEU A 20 5.82 -1.02 -10.71
N ALA A 21 4.99 0.01 -10.84
CA ALA A 21 3.56 -0.13 -11.08
C ALA A 21 3.28 -0.79 -12.43
N LYS A 22 4.03 -0.44 -13.48
CA LYS A 22 3.90 -1.06 -14.80
C LYS A 22 4.29 -2.53 -14.78
N GLU A 23 5.36 -2.87 -14.09
CA GLU A 23 5.77 -4.25 -13.88
C GLU A 23 4.68 -5.06 -13.16
N ILE A 24 4.11 -4.52 -12.08
CA ILE A 24 3.04 -5.18 -11.33
C ILE A 24 1.75 -5.31 -12.15
N GLU A 25 1.43 -4.32 -12.98
CA GLU A 25 0.33 -4.42 -13.95
C GLU A 25 0.54 -5.57 -14.92
N ASN A 26 1.76 -5.71 -15.47
CA ASN A 26 2.11 -6.81 -16.37
C ASN A 26 2.01 -8.17 -15.67
N ILE A 27 2.40 -8.28 -14.39
CA ILE A 27 2.26 -9.50 -13.59
C ILE A 27 0.78 -9.83 -13.37
N ALA A 28 -0.02 -8.87 -12.91
CA ALA A 28 -1.45 -9.07 -12.66
C ALA A 28 -2.21 -9.46 -13.93
N SER A 29 -1.87 -8.86 -15.07
CA SER A 29 -2.54 -9.10 -16.35
C SER A 29 -2.36 -10.54 -16.88
N ARG A 30 -1.46 -11.34 -16.30
CA ARG A 30 -1.31 -12.76 -16.63
C ARG A 30 -2.47 -13.61 -16.15
N VAL A 31 -3.20 -13.15 -15.14
CA VAL A 31 -4.24 -13.95 -14.44
C VAL A 31 -5.58 -13.25 -14.31
N THR A 32 -5.67 -11.95 -14.60
CA THR A 32 -6.95 -11.21 -14.63
C THR A 32 -7.05 -10.35 -15.88
N PRO A 33 -8.20 -10.32 -16.56
CA PRO A 33 -8.42 -9.44 -17.71
C PRO A 33 -8.67 -8.00 -17.24
N ASN A 34 -7.78 -7.09 -17.62
CA ASN A 34 -7.83 -5.65 -17.36
C ASN A 34 -7.74 -5.25 -15.87
N PRO A 35 -6.66 -5.58 -15.16
CA PRO A 35 -6.42 -5.04 -13.83
C PRO A 35 -6.21 -3.52 -13.92
N ILE A 36 -6.75 -2.76 -12.96
CA ILE A 36 -6.45 -1.33 -12.84
C ILE A 36 -5.38 -1.18 -11.77
N VAL A 37 -4.21 -0.67 -12.14
CA VAL A 37 -3.13 -0.38 -11.21
C VAL A 37 -3.05 1.11 -10.93
N THR A 38 -3.11 1.47 -9.66
CA THR A 38 -2.87 2.83 -9.18
C THR A 38 -1.74 2.81 -8.17
N PHE A 39 -1.05 3.92 -7.98
CA PHE A 39 0.07 3.97 -7.05
C PHE A 39 0.15 5.32 -6.36
N ARG A 40 0.81 5.32 -5.20
CA ARG A 40 1.09 6.52 -4.40
C ARG A 40 2.45 6.39 -3.74
N MET A 41 3.21 7.47 -3.80
CA MET A 41 4.41 7.64 -2.99
C MET A 41 4.08 8.56 -1.81
N LYS A 42 4.46 8.16 -0.60
CA LYS A 42 4.29 9.05 0.56
C LYS A 42 5.24 10.24 0.47
N ASN A 43 4.73 11.43 0.77
CA ASN A 43 5.56 12.63 0.91
C ASN A 43 6.41 12.60 2.20
N SER A 44 7.44 13.45 2.25
CA SER A 44 8.40 13.53 3.36
C SER A 44 7.74 13.72 4.71
N LYS A 45 6.77 14.65 4.79
CA LYS A 45 6.07 14.97 6.04
C LYS A 45 5.34 13.74 6.59
N THR A 46 4.69 12.97 5.72
CA THR A 46 4.01 11.73 6.11
C THR A 46 5.01 10.65 6.52
N LEU A 47 6.15 10.55 5.82
CA LEU A 47 7.21 9.62 6.17
C LEU A 47 7.82 9.94 7.54
N GLN A 48 8.17 11.20 7.81
CA GLN A 48 8.69 11.63 9.11
C GLN A 48 7.72 11.31 10.24
N ARG A 49 6.42 11.64 10.08
CA ARG A 49 5.39 11.28 11.07
C ARG A 49 5.33 9.78 11.31
N LYS A 50 5.42 8.97 10.26
CA LYS A 50 5.46 7.51 10.40
C LYS A 50 6.72 7.01 11.09
N MET A 51 7.88 7.59 10.80
CA MET A 51 9.13 7.24 11.45
C MET A 51 9.03 7.44 12.97
N VAL A 52 8.45 8.57 13.40
CA VAL A 52 8.17 8.84 14.81
C VAL A 52 7.18 7.83 15.40
N LEU A 53 6.04 7.61 14.74
CA LEU A 53 5.00 6.69 15.23
C LEU A 53 5.48 5.23 15.33
N LEU A 54 6.35 4.80 14.42
CA LEU A 54 6.92 3.45 14.41
C LEU A 54 8.23 3.35 15.22
N GLN A 55 8.72 4.46 15.77
CA GLN A 55 10.00 4.56 16.48
C GLN A 55 11.19 4.04 15.64
N VAL A 56 11.16 4.27 14.33
CA VAL A 56 12.23 3.86 13.40
C VAL A 56 13.07 5.05 12.96
N LYS A 57 14.39 4.85 12.88
CA LYS A 57 15.34 5.87 12.41
C LYS A 57 15.57 5.84 10.89
N SER A 58 15.07 4.81 10.20
CA SER A 58 15.30 4.59 8.77
C SER A 58 13.99 4.50 8.00
N VAL A 59 13.92 5.18 6.85
CA VAL A 59 12.78 5.12 5.91
C VAL A 59 12.61 3.73 5.31
N PHE A 60 13.68 2.93 5.23
CA PHE A 60 13.65 1.58 4.65
C PHE A 60 12.82 0.59 5.48
N LEU A 61 12.54 0.91 6.75
CA LEU A 61 11.66 0.12 7.62
C LEU A 61 10.17 0.47 7.45
N ILE A 62 9.83 1.44 6.61
CA ILE A 62 8.45 1.79 6.30
C ILE A 62 8.00 1.00 5.08
N HIS A 63 7.03 0.11 5.27
CA HIS A 63 6.62 -0.82 4.21
C HIS A 63 5.86 -0.14 3.06
N ASP A 64 5.23 1.02 3.30
CA ASP A 64 4.34 1.69 2.35
C ASP A 64 4.89 3.05 1.89
N VAL A 65 6.22 3.18 1.74
CA VAL A 65 6.82 4.35 1.08
C VAL A 65 6.32 4.42 -0.36
N TYR A 66 6.50 3.33 -1.11
CA TYR A 66 5.75 3.03 -2.32
C TYR A 66 4.55 2.16 -1.95
N GLY A 67 3.35 2.64 -2.31
CA GLY A 67 2.11 1.90 -2.17
C GLY A 67 1.47 1.73 -3.55
N ILE A 68 1.28 0.48 -3.96
CA ILE A 68 0.68 0.12 -5.24
C ILE A 68 -0.63 -0.60 -4.95
N ARG A 69 -1.66 -0.27 -5.72
CA ARG A 69 -2.98 -0.86 -5.56
C ARG A 69 -3.44 -1.46 -6.88
N ILE A 70 -3.78 -2.74 -6.82
CA ILE A 70 -4.35 -3.51 -7.92
C ILE A 70 -5.84 -3.64 -7.66
N ILE A 71 -6.66 -3.20 -8.61
CA ILE A 71 -8.11 -3.24 -8.55
C ILE A 71 -8.60 -4.24 -9.59
N VAL A 72 -9.29 -5.27 -9.12
CA VAL A 72 -9.81 -6.38 -9.93
C VAL A 72 -11.34 -6.47 -9.83
N LYS A 73 -11.97 -7.40 -10.57
CA LYS A 73 -13.43 -7.52 -10.60
C LYS A 73 -13.97 -8.29 -9.40
N SER A 74 -13.32 -9.40 -9.03
CA SER A 74 -13.81 -10.32 -8.00
C SER A 74 -12.77 -10.59 -6.89
N VAL A 75 -13.22 -11.17 -5.78
CA VAL A 75 -12.33 -11.59 -4.68
C VAL A 75 -11.43 -12.74 -5.12
N GLU A 76 -11.97 -13.64 -5.94
CA GLU A 76 -11.22 -14.75 -6.52
C GLU A 76 -10.05 -14.24 -7.38
N GLU A 77 -10.31 -13.28 -8.28
CA GLU A 77 -9.25 -12.62 -9.06
C GLU A 77 -8.20 -11.98 -8.14
N ALA A 78 -8.60 -11.43 -6.98
CA ALA A 78 -7.66 -10.83 -6.04
C ALA A 78 -6.69 -11.88 -5.45
N TYR A 79 -7.17 -13.09 -5.15
CA TYR A 79 -6.32 -14.19 -4.70
C TYR A 79 -5.48 -14.78 -5.83
N MET A 80 -5.99 -14.86 -7.06
CA MET A 80 -5.21 -15.25 -8.23
C MET A 80 -4.03 -14.29 -8.46
N VAL A 81 -4.30 -12.98 -8.42
CA VAL A 81 -3.25 -11.96 -8.52
C VAL A 81 -2.27 -12.06 -7.35
N LEU A 82 -2.73 -12.27 -6.12
CA LEU A 82 -1.83 -12.47 -4.98
C LEU A 82 -0.88 -13.65 -5.22
N SER A 83 -1.41 -14.78 -5.69
CA SER A 83 -0.62 -15.98 -5.99
C SER A 83 0.45 -15.67 -7.02
N GLU A 84 0.08 -15.05 -8.14
CA GLU A 84 1.01 -14.72 -9.22
C GLU A 84 2.04 -13.65 -8.81
N VAL A 85 1.63 -12.63 -8.05
CA VAL A 85 2.54 -11.61 -7.50
C VAL A 85 3.54 -12.25 -6.53
N SER A 86 3.08 -13.12 -5.61
CA SER A 86 3.96 -13.76 -4.62
C SER A 86 4.94 -14.77 -5.23
N ARG A 87 4.63 -15.29 -6.42
CA ARG A 87 5.50 -16.19 -7.19
C ARG A 87 6.67 -15.44 -7.84
N VAL A 88 6.43 -14.19 -8.28
CA VAL A 88 7.39 -13.39 -9.05
C VAL A 88 8.18 -12.43 -8.16
N LEU A 89 7.49 -11.78 -7.21
CA LEU A 89 8.07 -10.78 -6.33
C LEU A 89 8.25 -11.38 -4.94
N PRO A 90 9.46 -11.31 -4.37
CA PRO A 90 9.70 -11.86 -3.06
C PRO A 90 9.04 -10.95 -2.01
N GLY A 91 8.38 -11.56 -1.03
CA GLY A 91 7.54 -10.86 -0.07
C GLY A 91 6.59 -11.79 0.66
N GLN A 92 5.66 -11.21 1.42
CA GLN A 92 4.67 -11.97 2.17
C GLN A 92 3.33 -11.26 2.29
N LEU A 93 2.25 -12.05 2.36
CA LEU A 93 0.94 -11.57 2.75
C LEU A 93 0.98 -11.20 4.23
N THR A 94 0.84 -9.92 4.52
CA THR A 94 0.85 -9.41 5.90
C THR A 94 -0.54 -9.30 6.51
N LEU A 95 -1.57 -8.98 5.71
CA LEU A 95 -2.94 -8.85 6.17
C LEU A 95 -3.93 -9.30 5.09
N ASP A 96 -4.94 -10.07 5.51
CA ASP A 96 -6.07 -10.47 4.70
C ASP A 96 -7.36 -9.84 5.26
N TYR A 97 -7.71 -8.67 4.74
CA TYR A 97 -8.93 -7.98 5.14
C TYR A 97 -10.17 -8.43 4.37
N PHE A 98 -10.05 -9.37 3.42
CA PHE A 98 -11.24 -10.07 2.92
C PHE A 98 -11.75 -11.04 3.98
N LYS A 99 -10.85 -11.78 4.64
CA LYS A 99 -11.20 -12.70 5.74
C LYS A 99 -11.45 -12.01 7.06
N LYS A 100 -10.64 -10.98 7.40
CA LYS A 100 -10.75 -10.24 8.66
C LYS A 100 -10.94 -8.75 8.38
N PRO A 101 -12.14 -8.29 7.98
CA PRO A 101 -12.37 -6.92 7.57
C PRO A 101 -11.90 -5.92 8.62
N LYS A 102 -11.20 -4.88 8.19
CA LYS A 102 -10.75 -3.84 9.09
C LYS A 102 -11.94 -2.96 9.48
N LYS A 103 -12.25 -2.94 10.78
CA LYS A 103 -13.23 -2.02 11.35
C LYS A 103 -12.69 -0.59 11.28
N VAL A 104 -13.52 0.33 10.81
CA VAL A 104 -13.22 1.76 10.76
C VAL A 104 -14.04 2.47 11.83
N LEU A 105 -13.50 3.54 12.41
CA LEU A 105 -14.21 4.36 13.38
C LEU A 105 -15.06 5.42 12.66
N PRO A 106 -16.30 5.69 13.12
CA PRO A 106 -16.97 5.09 14.28
C PRO A 106 -17.45 3.65 14.03
N ALA A 107 -17.56 2.87 15.11
CA ALA A 107 -18.00 1.48 15.06
C ALA A 107 -19.38 1.36 14.37
N GLY A 108 -19.51 0.43 13.42
CA GLY A 108 -20.71 0.27 12.58
C GLY A 108 -20.57 0.79 11.14
N SER A 109 -19.46 1.47 10.82
CA SER A 109 -19.15 1.93 9.46
C SER A 109 -18.80 0.78 8.50
N LYS A 110 -18.90 1.02 7.19
CA LYS A 110 -18.47 0.08 6.14
C LYS A 110 -17.02 -0.37 6.40
N THR A 111 -16.74 -1.64 6.19
CA THR A 111 -15.43 -2.22 6.47
C THR A 111 -14.46 -2.03 5.31
N ILE A 112 -13.17 -1.90 5.64
CA ILE A 112 -12.11 -1.86 4.65
C ILE A 112 -11.68 -3.29 4.33
N GLN A 113 -11.62 -3.62 3.03
CA GLN A 113 -11.37 -4.98 2.55
C GLN A 113 -10.39 -4.99 1.36
N PHE A 114 -9.24 -5.63 1.56
CA PHE A 114 -8.18 -5.84 0.57
C PHE A 114 -7.15 -6.87 1.10
N LEU A 115 -6.31 -7.40 0.21
CA LEU A 115 -5.10 -8.15 0.58
C LEU A 115 -3.92 -7.18 0.68
N LYS A 116 -3.13 -7.29 1.74
CA LYS A 116 -1.90 -6.50 1.93
C LYS A 116 -0.69 -7.40 1.80
N PHE A 117 -0.03 -7.33 0.66
CA PHE A 117 1.25 -7.98 0.41
C PHE A 117 2.38 -6.96 0.60
N VAL A 118 3.40 -7.31 1.38
CA VAL A 118 4.61 -6.50 1.51
C VAL A 118 5.71 -7.21 0.74
N ALA A 119 6.12 -6.59 -0.36
CA ALA A 119 7.16 -7.07 -1.24
C ALA A 119 8.48 -6.35 -0.93
N PHE A 120 9.60 -6.92 -1.37
CA PHE A 120 10.90 -6.28 -1.29
C PHE A 120 11.65 -6.32 -2.62
N ARG A 121 12.46 -5.29 -2.85
CA ARG A 121 13.39 -5.18 -3.97
C ARG A 121 14.62 -4.41 -3.48
N ASN A 122 15.82 -4.94 -3.73
CA ASN A 122 17.09 -4.29 -3.37
C ASN A 122 17.09 -3.76 -1.91
N ASP A 123 16.65 -4.60 -0.97
CA ASP A 123 16.47 -4.29 0.47
C ASP A 123 15.49 -3.14 0.81
N ALA A 124 14.68 -2.69 -0.15
CA ALA A 124 13.62 -1.72 0.08
C ALA A 124 12.25 -2.42 0.06
N LEU A 125 11.42 -2.14 1.07
CA LEU A 125 10.07 -2.67 1.19
C LEU A 125 9.07 -1.77 0.46
N PHE A 126 8.07 -2.38 -0.18
CA PHE A 126 6.92 -1.68 -0.77
C PHE A 126 5.63 -2.46 -0.53
N GLU A 127 4.51 -1.75 -0.52
CA GLU A 127 3.19 -2.32 -0.20
C GLU A 127 2.38 -2.50 -1.48
N ILE A 128 1.85 -3.70 -1.69
CA ILE A 128 0.85 -4.01 -2.71
C ILE A 128 -0.49 -4.28 -2.01
N GLN A 129 -1.51 -3.50 -2.35
CA GLN A 129 -2.89 -3.71 -1.94
C GLN A 129 -3.68 -4.29 -3.10
N ILE A 130 -4.37 -5.41 -2.91
CA ILE A 130 -5.21 -6.02 -3.94
C ILE A 130 -6.67 -5.96 -3.46
N THR A 131 -7.54 -5.32 -4.24
CA THR A 131 -8.95 -5.13 -3.87
C THR A 131 -9.87 -5.23 -5.09
N THR A 132 -11.18 -5.28 -4.85
CA THR A 132 -12.18 -5.28 -5.92
C THR A 132 -12.68 -3.86 -6.21
N LYS A 133 -13.16 -3.57 -7.43
CA LYS A 133 -13.69 -2.24 -7.80
C LYS A 133 -14.72 -1.68 -6.80
N GLY A 134 -15.72 -2.47 -6.41
CA GLY A 134 -16.74 -2.03 -5.43
C GLY A 134 -16.16 -1.70 -4.05
N ARG A 135 -15.20 -2.50 -3.59
CA ARG A 135 -14.49 -2.28 -2.32
C ARG A 135 -13.49 -1.13 -2.37
N HIS A 136 -12.87 -0.87 -3.52
CA HIS A 136 -11.97 0.27 -3.69
C HIS A 136 -12.68 1.59 -3.36
N VAL A 137 -13.89 1.79 -3.90
CA VAL A 137 -14.71 2.99 -3.62
C VAL A 137 -14.97 3.15 -2.12
N VAL A 138 -15.36 2.06 -1.46
CA VAL A 138 -15.57 2.05 0.01
C VAL A 138 -14.27 2.34 0.76
N ASN A 139 -13.18 1.69 0.36
CA ASN A 139 -11.87 1.82 1.00
C ASN A 139 -11.37 3.27 0.92
N GLU A 140 -11.53 3.96 -0.21
CA GLU A 140 -11.11 5.35 -0.37
C GLU A 140 -11.93 6.30 0.53
N ALA A 141 -13.26 6.19 0.50
CA ALA A 141 -14.14 7.02 1.34
C ALA A 141 -13.81 6.85 2.84
N GLN A 142 -13.56 5.61 3.28
CA GLN A 142 -13.19 5.31 4.67
C GLN A 142 -11.76 5.75 5.01
N HIS A 143 -10.83 5.71 4.05
CA HIS A 143 -9.44 6.11 4.25
C HIS A 143 -9.33 7.60 4.56
N GLU A 144 -10.09 8.45 3.85
CA GLU A 144 -10.15 9.89 4.08
C GLU A 144 -10.68 10.24 5.48
N GLN A 145 -11.74 9.56 5.91
CA GLN A 145 -12.29 9.72 7.25
C GLN A 145 -11.27 9.29 8.32
N TYR A 146 -10.64 8.13 8.15
CA TYR A 146 -9.60 7.64 9.07
C TYR A 146 -8.39 8.59 9.14
N HIS A 147 -7.92 9.12 8.01
CA HIS A 147 -6.79 10.06 7.98
C HIS A 147 -7.11 11.33 8.76
N ARG A 148 -8.33 11.89 8.59
CA ARG A 148 -8.76 13.06 9.37
C ARG A 148 -8.69 12.79 10.87
N ILE A 149 -9.23 11.66 11.33
CA ILE A 149 -9.25 11.31 12.76
C ILE A 149 -7.84 11.00 13.30
N LYS A 150 -7.06 10.18 12.59
CA LYS A 150 -5.74 9.74 13.08
C LYS A 150 -4.76 10.91 13.19
N TYR A 151 -4.74 11.79 12.20
CA TYR A 151 -3.75 12.88 12.14
C TYR A 151 -4.21 14.16 12.83
N SER A 152 -5.51 14.33 13.16
CA SER A 152 -5.96 15.42 14.04
C SER A 152 -5.50 15.24 15.48
N GLN A 153 -5.23 14.00 15.90
CA GLN A 153 -4.76 13.67 17.26
C GLN A 153 -3.24 13.88 17.45
N ILE A 154 -2.48 14.13 16.37
CA ILE A 154 -1.04 14.38 16.46
C ILE A 154 -0.82 15.88 16.62
N LYS A 155 -0.57 16.35 17.85
CA LYS A 155 -0.14 17.73 18.09
C LYS A 155 1.14 18.00 17.29
N PRO A 156 1.27 19.18 16.63
CA PRO A 156 2.55 19.56 16.07
C PRO A 156 3.58 19.57 17.21
N ALA A 157 4.75 18.97 16.97
CA ALA A 157 5.89 19.17 17.85
C ALA A 157 6.19 20.67 17.84
N VAL A 158 6.14 21.28 19.03
CA VAL A 158 6.55 22.66 19.29
C VAL A 158 8.07 22.74 19.14
#